data_AF-A0AA48KKF0-F1
#
_entry.id   AF-A0AA48KKF0-F1
#
_cell.length_a   1.000
_cell.length_b   1.000
_cell.length_c   1.000
_cell.angle_alpha   90.00
_cell.angle_beta   90.00
_cell.angle_gamma   90.00
#
_symmetry.space_group_name_H-M   'P 1'
#
loop_
_entity.id
_entity.type
_entity.pdbx_description
1 polymer ?
#
loop_
_entity_poly.entity_id
_entity_poly.type
_entity_poly.pdbx_seq_one_letter_code
_entity_poly.pdbx_strand_id
1 'polypeptide(L)'
;MFDKSQIIHLIQQDLKHSQLTEALRNLGLDDGGLYSLDLMSLVAQLMQVPLEQMENFAEIYGSYLDQVIDCPISNLGTEIYPVAECCYNELQECFKRNY
;
A
#
# COMPACT_ATOMS: atom_id res chain seq x y z
N MET A 1 12.01 -4.74 16.61
CA MET A 1 11.44 -5.73 15.68
C MET A 1 10.08 -5.19 15.30
N PHE A 2 9.84 -4.88 14.03
CA PHE A 2 8.51 -4.46 13.59
C PHE A 2 7.59 -5.68 13.60
N ASP A 3 6.41 -5.52 14.19
CA ASP A 3 5.37 -6.55 14.18
C ASP A 3 4.59 -6.52 12.87
N LYS A 4 4.04 -7.67 12.45
CA LYS A 4 3.12 -7.80 11.31
C LYS A 4 2.05 -6.70 11.34
N SER A 5 1.48 -6.46 12.50
CA SER A 5 0.45 -5.44 12.70
C SER A 5 0.93 -4.05 12.29
N GLN A 6 2.18 -3.70 12.55
CA GLN A 6 2.74 -2.38 12.20
C GLN A 6 2.96 -2.23 10.69
N ILE A 7 3.38 -3.31 10.01
CA ILE A 7 3.52 -3.31 8.54
C ILE A 7 2.14 -3.13 7.88
N ILE A 8 1.11 -3.83 8.36
CA ILE A 8 -0.26 -3.67 7.87
C ILE A 8 -0.75 -2.24 8.09
N HIS A 9 -0.48 -1.63 9.25
CA HIS A 9 -0.85 -0.23 9.48
C HIS A 9 -0.13 0.75 8.54
N LEU A 10 1.14 0.50 8.18
CA LEU A 10 1.86 1.32 7.20
C LEU A 10 1.20 1.23 5.81
N ILE A 11 0.90 0.01 5.36
CA ILE A 11 0.16 -0.22 4.11
C ILE A 11 -1.19 0.50 4.16
N GLN A 12 -1.92 0.39 5.28
CA GLN A 12 -3.20 1.08 5.46
C GLN A 12 -3.07 2.61 5.35
N GLN A 13 -2.01 3.21 5.90
CA GLN A 13 -1.80 4.66 5.78
C GLN A 13 -1.51 5.07 4.34
N ASP A 14 -0.74 4.26 3.60
CA ASP A 14 -0.42 4.54 2.21
C ASP A 14 -1.65 4.44 1.32
N LEU A 15 -2.47 3.41 1.55
CA LEU A 15 -3.76 3.24 0.86
C LEU A 15 -4.73 4.41 1.15
N LYS A 16 -4.81 4.85 2.40
CA LYS A 16 -5.58 6.05 2.78
C LYS A 16 -5.09 7.30 2.05
N HIS A 17 -3.77 7.43 1.95
CA HIS A 17 -3.16 8.55 1.27
C HIS A 17 -3.45 8.52 -0.24
N SER A 18 -3.32 7.36 -0.89
CA SER A 18 -3.69 7.17 -2.31
C SER A 18 -5.14 7.57 -2.59
N GLN A 19 -6.07 7.09 -1.75
CA GLN A 19 -7.49 7.44 -1.88
C GLN A 19 -7.73 8.96 -1.73
N LEU A 20 -7.02 9.63 -0.82
CA LEU A 20 -7.13 11.07 -0.62
C LEU A 20 -6.56 11.85 -1.81
N THR A 21 -5.35 11.53 -2.26
CA THR A 21 -4.70 12.25 -3.37
C THR A 21 -5.45 12.07 -4.68
N GLU A 22 -6.02 10.89 -4.92
CA GLU A 22 -6.86 10.66 -6.09
C GLU A 22 -8.20 11.41 -6.01
N ALA A 23 -8.82 11.49 -4.83
CA ALA A 23 -10.01 12.31 -4.65
C ALA A 23 -9.71 13.81 -4.91
N LEU A 24 -8.55 14.30 -4.46
CA LEU A 24 -8.11 15.68 -4.75
C LEU A 24 -7.84 15.89 -6.25
N ARG A 25 -7.19 14.93 -6.93
CA ARG A 25 -6.97 14.94 -8.37
C ARG A 25 -8.28 15.06 -9.15
N ASN A 26 -9.28 14.26 -8.79
CA ASN A 26 -10.60 14.30 -9.43
C ASN A 26 -11.34 15.63 -9.23
N LEU A 27 -10.99 16.40 -8.20
CA LEU A 27 -11.51 17.76 -7.97
C LEU A 27 -10.68 18.86 -8.64
N GLY A 28 -9.58 18.52 -9.33
CA GLY A 28 -8.63 19.48 -9.88
C GLY A 28 -7.83 20.22 -8.80
N LEU A 29 -7.65 19.59 -7.63
CA LEU A 29 -6.93 20.11 -6.47
C LEU A 29 -5.62 19.35 -6.21
N ASP A 30 -5.10 18.62 -7.19
CA ASP A 30 -3.81 17.94 -7.05
C ASP A 30 -2.62 18.89 -7.25
N ASP A 31 -1.43 18.39 -6.91
CA ASP A 31 -0.15 19.06 -7.11
C ASP A 31 0.61 18.52 -8.34
N GLY A 32 -0.07 17.81 -9.23
CA GLY A 32 0.54 17.11 -10.35
C GLY A 32 1.18 15.77 -9.99
N GLY A 33 0.83 15.18 -8.85
CA GLY A 33 1.29 13.84 -8.44
C GLY A 33 2.61 13.85 -7.65
N LEU A 34 2.95 14.96 -7.00
CA LEU A 34 4.14 15.07 -6.15
C LEU A 34 3.89 14.53 -4.73
N TYR A 35 2.63 14.30 -4.35
CA TYR A 35 2.28 13.63 -3.10
C TYR A 35 2.56 12.12 -3.17
N SER A 36 3.80 11.73 -2.84
CA SER A 36 4.16 10.36 -2.45
C SER A 36 4.79 10.39 -1.06
N LEU A 37 4.35 9.48 -0.19
CA LEU A 37 4.94 9.31 1.14
C LEU A 37 6.14 8.35 1.14
N ASP A 38 6.40 7.68 0.01
CA ASP A 38 7.42 6.65 -0.13
C ASP A 38 7.31 5.51 0.92
N LEU A 39 6.08 5.22 1.39
CA LEU A 39 5.83 4.17 2.38
C LEU A 39 6.04 2.78 1.79
N MET A 40 5.82 2.59 0.48
CA MET A 40 6.16 1.36 -0.24
C MET A 40 7.63 0.95 -0.02
N SER A 41 8.57 1.89 -0.13
CA SER A 41 10.00 1.63 0.08
C SER A 41 10.30 1.23 1.52
N LEU A 42 9.64 1.87 2.49
CA LEU A 42 9.73 1.50 3.90
C LEU A 42 9.16 0.09 4.16
N VAL A 43 8.01 -0.25 3.58
CA VAL A 43 7.42 -1.59 3.69
C VAL A 43 8.34 -2.64 3.10
N ALA A 44 8.93 -2.38 1.92
CA ALA A 44 9.91 -3.27 1.29
C ALA A 44 11.11 -3.53 2.20
N GLN A 45 11.63 -2.48 2.84
CA GLN A 45 12.73 -2.61 3.79
C GLN A 45 12.34 -3.45 5.01
N LEU A 46 11.16 -3.22 5.59
CA LEU A 46 10.67 -3.93 6.76
C LEU A 46 10.38 -5.41 6.47
N MET A 47 9.92 -5.73 5.26
CA MET A 47 9.71 -7.09 4.79
C MET A 47 10.98 -7.77 4.28
N GLN A 48 12.11 -7.05 4.23
CA GLN A 48 13.40 -7.53 3.73
C GLN A 48 13.30 -8.10 2.31
N VAL A 49 12.62 -7.36 1.43
CA VAL A 49 12.39 -7.77 0.04
C VAL A 49 13.72 -7.87 -0.71
N PRO A 50 14.06 -9.02 -1.32
CA PRO A 50 15.24 -9.16 -2.16
C PRO A 50 15.13 -8.27 -3.41
N LEU A 51 16.27 -7.78 -3.90
CA LEU A 51 16.30 -6.85 -5.05
C LEU A 51 15.65 -7.47 -6.30
N GLU A 52 15.88 -8.75 -6.53
CA GLU A 52 15.31 -9.53 -7.62
C GLU A 52 13.77 -9.69 -7.55
N GLN A 53 13.16 -9.44 -6.39
CA GLN A 53 11.71 -9.48 -6.21
C GLN A 53 11.08 -8.09 -6.11
N MET A 54 11.89 -7.02 -6.19
CA MET A 54 11.40 -5.65 -6.01
C MET A 54 10.38 -5.24 -7.07
N GLU A 55 10.54 -5.71 -8.32
CA GLU A 55 9.59 -5.45 -9.41
C GLU A 55 8.22 -6.07 -9.12
N ASN A 56 8.18 -7.35 -8.74
CA ASN A 56 6.94 -8.05 -8.39
C ASN A 56 6.31 -7.47 -7.12
N PHE A 57 7.12 -7.13 -6.12
CA PHE A 57 6.65 -6.42 -4.92
C PHE A 57 5.96 -5.10 -5.29
N ALA A 58 6.58 -4.29 -6.17
CA ALA A 58 6.02 -3.01 -6.59
C ALA A 58 4.73 -3.18 -7.41
N GLU A 59 4.66 -4.20 -8.26
CA GLU A 59 3.44 -4.52 -9.04
C GLU A 59 2.27 -4.90 -8.13
N ILE A 60 2.49 -5.83 -7.19
CA ILE A 60 1.45 -6.22 -6.22
C ILE A 60 1.05 -5.01 -5.39
N TYR A 61 2.01 -4.31 -4.77
CA TYR A 61 1.72 -3.17 -3.90
C TYR A 61 0.98 -2.05 -4.64
N GLY A 62 1.43 -1.72 -5.85
CA GLY A 62 0.81 -0.72 -6.73
C GLY A 62 -0.63 -1.08 -7.08
N SER A 63 -0.92 -2.34 -7.37
CA SER A 63 -2.29 -2.79 -7.67
C SER A 63 -3.28 -2.50 -6.53
N TYR A 64 -2.84 -2.60 -5.27
CA TYR A 64 -3.67 -2.25 -4.11
C TYR A 64 -3.83 -0.73 -3.94
N LEU A 65 -2.80 0.06 -4.26
CA LEU A 65 -2.89 1.53 -4.28
C LEU A 65 -3.90 2.02 -5.31
N ASP A 66 -4.01 1.33 -6.45
CA ASP A 66 -5.00 1.61 -7.49
C ASP A 66 -6.40 1.13 -7.06
N GLN A 67 -6.50 -0.10 -6.53
CA GLN A 67 -7.79 -0.70 -6.16
C GLN A 67 -8.49 0.02 -5.01
N VAL A 68 -7.76 0.60 -4.06
CA VAL A 68 -8.38 1.24 -2.89
C VAL A 68 -9.21 2.47 -3.23
N ILE A 69 -9.03 3.05 -4.43
CA ILE A 69 -9.83 4.17 -4.92
C ILE A 69 -11.32 3.79 -5.00
N ASP A 70 -11.63 2.53 -5.32
CA ASP A 70 -12.99 2.01 -5.44
C ASP A 70 -13.63 1.67 -4.08
N CYS A 71 -12.87 1.68 -2.99
CA CYS A 71 -13.38 1.38 -1.66
C CYS A 71 -14.16 2.57 -1.06
N PRO A 72 -15.25 2.33 -0.31
CA PRO A 72 -15.96 3.41 0.37
C PRO A 72 -15.05 4.19 1.33
N ILE A 73 -15.04 5.52 1.21
CA ILE A 73 -14.31 6.39 2.13
C ILE A 73 -15.01 6.35 3.50
N SER A 74 -14.29 5.96 4.55
CA SER A 74 -14.77 6.04 5.93
C SER A 74 -13.81 6.84 6.80
N ASN A 75 -14.35 7.71 7.67
CA ASN A 75 -13.55 8.57 8.56
C ASN A 75 -12.59 7.76 9.47
N LEU A 76 -12.96 6.53 9.80
CA LEU A 76 -12.14 5.64 10.64
C LEU A 76 -11.13 4.82 9.83
N GLY A 77 -11.32 4.67 8.51
CA GLY A 77 -10.49 3.81 7.67
C GLY A 77 -10.65 2.31 7.97
N THR A 78 -11.75 1.93 8.62
CA THR A 78 -12.07 0.54 8.97
C THR A 78 -12.14 -0.36 7.75
N GLU A 79 -12.66 0.16 6.64
CA GLU A 79 -12.81 -0.58 5.38
C GLU A 79 -11.48 -0.80 4.65
N ILE A 80 -10.47 0.04 4.94
CA ILE A 80 -9.14 -0.04 4.30
C ILE A 80 -8.25 -1.06 5.01
N TYR A 81 -8.51 -1.35 6.29
CA TYR A 81 -7.70 -2.32 7.04
C TYR A 81 -7.73 -3.72 6.40
N PRO A 82 -8.90 -4.30 6.01
CA PRO A 82 -8.94 -5.57 5.27
C PRO A 82 -8.15 -5.53 3.96
N VAL A 83 -8.18 -4.42 3.23
CA VAL A 83 -7.41 -4.26 1.97
C VAL A 83 -5.91 -4.28 2.25
N ALA A 84 -5.46 -3.57 3.29
CA ALA A 84 -4.07 -3.59 3.72
C ALA A 84 -3.61 -4.99 4.18
N GLU A 85 -4.49 -5.74 4.86
CA GLU A 85 -4.20 -7.12 5.26
C GLU A 85 -4.11 -8.06 4.04
N CYS A 86 -5.00 -7.92 3.05
CA CYS A 86 -4.91 -8.65 1.79
C CYS A 86 -3.59 -8.39 1.07
N CYS A 87 -3.22 -7.11 0.91
CA CYS A 87 -1.93 -6.70 0.34
C CYS A 87 -0.76 -7.36 1.06
N TYR A 88 -0.70 -7.26 2.39
CA TYR A 88 0.35 -7.90 3.19
C TYR A 88 0.42 -9.41 2.96
N ASN A 89 -0.72 -10.10 2.98
CA ASN A 89 -0.77 -11.55 2.81
C ASN A 89 -0.29 -11.97 1.42
N GLU A 90 -0.69 -11.25 0.37
CA GLU A 90 -0.26 -11.53 -1.01
C GLU A 90 1.25 -11.31 -1.20
N LEU A 91 1.78 -10.22 -0.65
CA LEU A 91 3.22 -9.97 -0.61
C LEU A 91 3.97 -11.09 0.12
N GLN A 92 3.46 -11.59 1.25
CA GLN A 92 4.05 -12.73 1.95
C GLN A 92 4.04 -14.02 1.12
N GLU A 93 2.97 -14.29 0.38
CA GLU A 93 2.89 -15.48 -0.48
C GLU A 93 3.86 -15.40 -1.67
N CYS A 94 4.08 -14.20 -2.21
CA CYS A 94 5.12 -13.97 -3.22
C CYS A 94 6.51 -14.39 -2.71
N PHE A 95 6.84 -14.08 -1.46
CA PHE A 95 8.14 -14.46 -0.88
C PHE A 95 8.27 -15.95 -0.57
N LYS A 96 7.17 -16.66 -0.30
CA LYS A 96 7.19 -18.11 -0.02
C LYS A 96 7.36 -18.99 -1.26
N ARG A 97 6.92 -18.53 -2.44
CA ARG A 97 6.95 -19.31 -3.68
C ARG A 97 8.32 -19.35 -4.37
N ASN A 98 9.27 -18.54 -3.92
CA ASN A 98 10.59 -18.36 -4.52
C ASN A 98 11.73 -19.05 -3.72
N TYR A 99 11.40 -19.93 -2.76
CA TYR A 99 12.30 -20.83 -2.05
C TYR A 99 11.88 -22.29 -2.26
#